data_AF-A0AAX3X4Y6-F1
#
_entry.id   AF-A0AAX3X4Y6-F1
#
_cell.length_a   1.000
_cell.length_b   1.000
_cell.length_c   1.000
_cell.angle_alpha   90.00
_cell.angle_beta   90.00
_cell.angle_gamma   90.00
#
_symmetry.space_group_name_H-M   'P 1'
#
loop_
_entity.id
_entity.type
_entity.pdbx_description
1 polymer ?
#
loop_
_entity_poly.entity_id
_entity_poly.type
_entity_poly.pdbx_seq_one_letter_code
_entity_poly.pdbx_strand_id
1 'polypeptide(L)'
;MRILWKKLAIIVIIVIFIDPIYTTGKAVVQQVITWANNDEIETMLLSTKEKIVDVTAKLSENTSIETATPLEEEPEARVAVTAPTAPKPDAKLVVTNAKEMADAMYAYYSSFSPTFEIQYKGSTQRIEQIVEEAYDNAIKRDDYVYGHISKHSIRFEYGRKTATIYGKQSYLMTPDQAAYVETNIQDIVASIQQNSLNDIEKVRAVNDFIVANTAYTDQTSSSPHSAYTVLAEHGGVCQGYALLAHSMLQKLGIETKYIVGYVGQEGHAWNLVKLDGQWYHLDTTWNDPVPDRKGAVRYQYFLVDDRTMAKDHTWIAEDYPKATSTKYNYFHNIDFPAQVGQQIFYSDVTDDNKLYMLDLKTGQSMRISNSRAQYIVYADGWLYFSNYSHGAYLTKIRPDGSGEQILNREDTRDLFVKDGYLYFTTDGLKKMAL
;
A
#
# COMPACT_ATOMS: atom_id res chain seq x y z
N MET A 1 -12.60 -68.73 -10.75
CA MET A 1 -11.54 -67.76 -11.07
C MET A 1 -12.07 -66.37 -10.69
N ARG A 2 -11.71 -65.84 -9.51
CA ARG A 2 -12.13 -64.49 -9.06
C ARG A 2 -11.28 -63.45 -9.80
N ILE A 3 -11.89 -62.70 -10.72
CA ILE A 3 -11.23 -61.56 -11.35
C ILE A 3 -11.17 -60.44 -10.30
N LEU A 4 -10.03 -60.34 -9.61
CA LEU A 4 -9.69 -59.18 -8.81
C LEU A 4 -9.49 -58.00 -9.77
N TRP A 5 -10.49 -57.14 -9.92
CA TRP A 5 -10.26 -55.80 -10.46
C TRP A 5 -9.45 -55.05 -9.41
N LYS A 6 -8.11 -55.02 -9.58
CA LYS A 6 -7.27 -54.04 -8.88
C LYS A 6 -7.85 -52.67 -9.19
N LYS A 7 -8.38 -51.97 -8.19
CA LYS A 7 -8.76 -50.56 -8.31
C LYS A 7 -7.48 -49.80 -8.69
N LEU A 8 -7.29 -49.50 -9.97
CA LEU A 8 -6.30 -48.52 -10.39
C LEU A 8 -6.77 -47.17 -9.83
N ALA A 9 -6.21 -46.75 -8.71
CA ALA A 9 -6.23 -45.37 -8.30
C ALA A 9 -5.15 -44.67 -9.14
N ILE A 10 -5.58 -44.00 -10.22
CA ILE A 10 -4.69 -43.12 -10.97
C ILE A 10 -4.56 -41.87 -10.09
N ILE A 11 -3.42 -41.73 -9.41
CA ILE A 11 -3.07 -40.51 -8.70
C ILE A 11 -2.39 -39.61 -9.73
N VAL A 12 -3.13 -38.63 -10.24
CA VAL A 12 -2.55 -37.56 -11.07
C VAL A 12 -2.12 -36.44 -10.13
N ILE A 13 -0.90 -35.94 -10.34
CA ILE A 13 -0.30 -34.83 -9.60
C ILE A 13 -0.13 -33.69 -10.59
N ILE A 14 -0.77 -32.57 -10.30
CA ILE A 14 -0.61 -31.32 -11.07
C ILE A 14 -0.08 -30.27 -10.10
N VAL A 15 0.86 -29.45 -10.57
CA VAL A 15 1.43 -28.34 -9.79
C VAL A 15 1.30 -27.08 -10.63
N ILE A 16 0.56 -26.10 -10.11
CA ILE A 16 0.39 -24.78 -10.73
C ILE A 16 1.25 -23.79 -9.97
N PHE A 17 2.10 -23.03 -10.67
CA PHE A 17 2.84 -21.89 -10.13
C PHE A 17 2.20 -20.60 -10.62
N ILE A 18 1.99 -19.64 -9.72
CA ILE A 18 1.43 -18.32 -10.04
C ILE A 18 2.42 -17.28 -9.53
N ASP A 19 2.95 -16.47 -10.45
CA ASP A 19 3.86 -15.38 -10.12
C ASP A 19 3.09 -14.23 -9.45
N PRO A 20 3.72 -13.50 -8.52
CA PRO A 20 3.11 -12.35 -7.88
C PRO A 20 2.81 -11.24 -8.90
N ILE A 21 1.70 -10.51 -8.70
CA ILE A 21 1.20 -9.47 -9.63
C ILE A 21 2.27 -8.40 -9.92
N TYR A 22 3.22 -8.19 -9.03
CA TYR A 22 4.33 -7.22 -9.20
C TYR A 22 5.16 -7.46 -10.46
N THR A 23 5.20 -8.70 -10.97
CA THR A 23 5.89 -9.00 -12.23
C THR A 23 4.97 -9.00 -13.45
N THR A 24 3.65 -8.91 -13.27
CA THR A 24 2.71 -8.90 -14.39
C THR A 24 1.35 -8.30 -14.01
N GLY A 25 1.02 -7.15 -14.56
CA GLY A 25 -0.36 -6.65 -14.58
C GLY A 25 -1.25 -7.64 -15.31
N LYS A 26 -2.04 -8.45 -14.57
CA LYS A 26 -3.18 -9.33 -14.94
C LYS A 26 -3.15 -10.16 -16.25
N ALA A 27 -2.14 -10.07 -17.10
CA ALA A 27 -2.15 -10.56 -18.48
C ALA A 27 -1.45 -11.92 -18.68
N VAL A 28 -0.77 -12.47 -17.68
CA VAL A 28 0.02 -13.71 -17.85
C VAL A 28 -0.84 -14.98 -17.84
N VAL A 29 -2.02 -14.98 -17.21
CA VAL A 29 -2.87 -16.19 -17.17
C VAL A 29 -3.47 -16.51 -18.55
N GLN A 30 -3.70 -15.52 -19.40
CA GLN A 30 -4.25 -15.76 -20.75
C GLN A 30 -3.20 -16.29 -21.75
N GLN A 31 -1.91 -16.06 -21.50
CA GLN A 31 -0.83 -16.53 -22.39
C GLN A 31 -0.50 -18.02 -22.20
N VAL A 32 -0.77 -18.59 -21.02
CA VAL A 32 -0.51 -20.01 -20.73
C VAL A 32 -1.56 -20.93 -21.38
N ILE A 33 -2.81 -20.46 -21.53
CA ILE A 33 -3.90 -21.25 -22.14
C ILE A 33 -3.78 -21.32 -23.67
N THR A 34 -3.13 -20.33 -24.31
CA THR A 34 -2.90 -20.34 -25.76
C THR A 34 -1.68 -21.20 -26.15
N TRP A 35 -0.78 -21.47 -25.20
CA TRP A 35 0.45 -22.23 -25.41
C TRP A 35 0.25 -23.76 -25.38
N ALA A 36 -0.87 -24.24 -24.84
CA ALA A 36 -1.18 -25.66 -24.72
C ALA A 36 -1.77 -26.32 -25.99
N ASN A 37 -2.00 -25.56 -27.07
CA ASN A 37 -2.74 -26.04 -28.25
C ASN A 37 -1.94 -26.11 -29.57
N ASN A 38 -0.61 -26.00 -29.55
CA ASN A 38 0.20 -26.16 -30.77
C ASN A 38 1.18 -27.34 -30.64
N ASP A 39 0.93 -28.39 -31.43
CA ASP A 39 1.65 -29.68 -31.53
C ASP A 39 3.12 -29.57 -32.04
N GLU A 40 3.79 -28.42 -31.95
CA GLU A 40 5.15 -28.23 -32.52
C GLU A 40 6.31 -28.22 -31.51
N ILE A 41 6.07 -28.39 -30.20
CA ILE A 41 7.12 -28.23 -29.15
C ILE A 41 7.79 -29.56 -28.73
N GLU A 42 7.65 -30.67 -29.47
CA GLU A 42 8.54 -31.83 -29.22
C GLU A 42 9.96 -31.60 -29.77
N THR A 43 10.10 -30.75 -30.81
CA THR A 43 11.37 -30.59 -31.54
C THR A 43 12.29 -29.51 -30.94
N MET A 44 11.76 -28.52 -30.21
CA MET A 44 12.57 -27.43 -29.61
C MET A 44 13.13 -27.75 -28.21
N LEU A 45 12.57 -28.72 -27.50
CA LEU A 45 13.04 -29.14 -26.16
C LEU A 45 14.37 -29.91 -26.20
N LEU A 46 14.70 -30.51 -27.35
CA LEU A 46 15.98 -31.21 -27.56
C LEU A 46 17.14 -30.27 -27.88
N SER A 47 16.90 -29.15 -28.57
CA SER A 47 17.97 -28.20 -28.95
C SER A 47 18.33 -27.18 -27.85
N THR A 48 17.45 -26.99 -26.86
CA THR A 48 17.66 -26.00 -25.78
C THR A 48 18.36 -26.60 -24.55
N LYS A 49 18.33 -27.92 -24.38
CA LYS A 49 19.05 -28.62 -23.30
C LYS A 49 20.57 -28.55 -23.44
N GLU A 50 21.11 -28.38 -24.65
CA GLU A 50 22.57 -28.26 -24.85
C GLU A 50 23.12 -26.84 -24.62
N LYS A 51 22.28 -25.79 -24.61
CA LYS A 51 22.74 -24.40 -24.42
C LYS A 51 22.68 -23.86 -22.99
N ILE A 52 21.95 -24.52 -22.09
CA ILE A 52 21.81 -24.08 -20.68
C ILE A 52 22.98 -24.56 -19.80
N VAL A 53 23.68 -25.62 -20.19
CA VAL A 53 24.82 -26.15 -19.42
C VAL A 53 26.05 -25.23 -19.50
N ASP A 54 26.16 -24.37 -20.52
CA ASP A 54 27.35 -23.54 -20.76
C ASP A 54 27.33 -22.17 -20.03
N VAL A 55 26.14 -21.71 -19.59
CA VAL A 55 25.97 -20.40 -18.92
C VAL A 55 26.20 -20.51 -17.41
N THR A 56 25.97 -21.68 -16.80
CA THR A 56 26.12 -21.89 -15.36
C THR A 56 27.59 -22.08 -14.92
N ALA A 57 28.53 -22.25 -15.85
CA ALA A 57 29.95 -22.44 -15.55
C ALA A 57 30.79 -21.13 -15.53
N LYS A 58 30.18 -19.95 -15.78
CA LYS A 58 30.92 -18.67 -15.95
C LYS A 58 30.65 -17.60 -14.88
N LEU A 59 29.91 -17.90 -13.81
CA LEU A 59 29.54 -16.89 -12.79
C LEU A 59 30.16 -17.11 -11.40
N SER A 60 31.16 -17.99 -11.27
CA SER A 60 31.94 -18.12 -10.04
C SER A 60 33.37 -17.61 -10.25
N GLU A 61 33.58 -16.29 -10.21
CA GLU A 61 34.87 -15.69 -9.82
C GLU A 61 34.74 -14.17 -9.61
N ASN A 62 35.28 -13.71 -8.47
CA ASN A 62 35.67 -12.35 -8.09
C ASN A 62 34.79 -11.48 -7.15
N THR A 63 34.98 -11.75 -5.84
CA THR A 63 35.47 -10.89 -4.72
C THR A 63 35.00 -9.44 -4.45
N SER A 64 34.60 -9.28 -3.16
CA SER A 64 34.88 -8.20 -2.16
C SER A 64 34.31 -6.78 -2.39
N ILE A 65 33.73 -6.12 -1.37
CA ILE A 65 34.43 -5.27 -0.38
C ILE A 65 33.62 -5.11 0.94
N GLU A 66 34.37 -4.79 2.00
CA GLU A 66 34.14 -4.82 3.45
C GLU A 66 33.29 -3.70 4.09
N THR A 67 33.03 -3.96 5.37
CA THR A 67 32.30 -3.34 6.50
C THR A 67 32.69 -1.93 6.98
N ALA A 68 31.78 -1.24 7.70
CA ALA A 68 32.03 -0.53 8.99
C ALA A 68 30.70 0.05 9.59
N THR A 69 30.12 -0.51 10.67
CA THR A 69 30.19 -0.21 12.14
C THR A 69 29.27 0.91 12.70
N PRO A 70 28.70 0.74 13.92
CA PRO A 70 27.42 1.30 14.38
C PRO A 70 27.52 2.54 15.28
N LEU A 71 26.39 3.19 15.57
CA LEU A 71 26.23 4.19 16.64
C LEU A 71 25.15 3.74 17.64
N GLU A 72 25.45 3.99 18.92
CA GLU A 72 24.85 3.43 20.15
C GLU A 72 23.42 3.90 20.51
N GLU A 73 22.78 3.04 21.33
CA GLU A 73 21.43 3.03 21.94
C GLU A 73 21.18 4.14 22.99
N GLU A 74 19.94 4.56 23.30
CA GLU A 74 19.02 4.02 24.34
C GLU A 74 17.85 5.06 24.54
N PRO A 75 16.73 4.78 25.26
CA PRO A 75 16.29 3.51 25.83
C PRO A 75 14.88 3.05 25.41
N GLU A 76 14.68 1.75 25.64
CA GLU A 76 13.50 0.92 25.48
C GLU A 76 12.17 1.53 25.95
N ALA A 77 11.13 1.36 25.12
CA ALA A 77 9.78 1.11 25.62
C ALA A 77 9.36 -0.29 25.19
N ARG A 78 9.76 -1.29 25.98
CA ARG A 78 9.17 -2.62 25.94
C ARG A 78 7.71 -2.52 26.33
N VAL A 79 6.81 -2.88 25.41
CA VAL A 79 5.63 -3.67 25.79
C VAL A 79 5.43 -4.75 24.73
N ALA A 80 6.06 -5.90 24.96
CA ALA A 80 5.63 -7.15 24.33
C ALA A 80 4.29 -7.53 24.97
N VAL A 81 3.18 -7.14 24.34
CA VAL A 81 1.89 -7.82 24.56
C VAL A 81 1.80 -8.88 23.48
N THR A 82 1.91 -10.14 23.89
CA THR A 82 1.60 -11.29 23.03
C THR A 82 0.18 -11.13 22.50
N ALA A 83 0.06 -10.80 21.21
CA ALA A 83 -1.21 -10.77 20.52
C ALA A 83 -1.81 -12.19 20.49
N PRO A 84 -3.15 -12.35 20.59
CA PRO A 84 -3.78 -13.65 20.48
C PRO A 84 -3.50 -14.22 19.09
N THR A 85 -2.95 -15.45 19.03
CA THR A 85 -2.83 -16.20 17.78
C THR A 85 -4.19 -16.36 17.13
N ALA A 86 -4.34 -15.90 15.88
CA ALA A 86 -5.53 -16.19 15.08
C ALA A 86 -5.71 -17.72 15.00
N PRO A 87 -6.94 -18.24 15.21
CA PRO A 87 -7.15 -19.68 15.23
C PRO A 87 -6.89 -20.27 13.85
N LYS A 88 -5.92 -21.18 13.78
CA LYS A 88 -5.68 -22.02 12.62
C LYS A 88 -6.95 -22.87 12.37
N PRO A 89 -7.43 -23.02 11.13
CA PRO A 89 -8.50 -23.97 10.85
C PRO A 89 -7.97 -25.39 11.08
N ASP A 90 -8.10 -25.93 12.29
CA ASP A 90 -7.66 -27.29 12.63
C ASP A 90 -8.58 -28.36 11.99
N ALA A 91 -9.75 -27.96 11.46
CA ALA A 91 -10.68 -28.85 10.80
C ALA A 91 -10.36 -28.97 9.30
N LYS A 92 -10.07 -30.19 8.83
CA LYS A 92 -10.03 -30.52 7.40
C LYS A 92 -11.39 -30.19 6.77
N LEU A 93 -11.44 -29.12 5.99
CA LEU A 93 -12.65 -28.65 5.33
C LEU A 93 -13.05 -29.64 4.22
N VAL A 94 -14.31 -30.08 4.26
CA VAL A 94 -14.90 -30.96 3.25
C VAL A 94 -15.86 -30.13 2.39
N VAL A 95 -15.61 -30.11 1.08
CA VAL A 95 -16.35 -29.30 0.10
C VAL A 95 -16.89 -30.19 -1.03
N THR A 96 -17.91 -29.73 -1.73
CA THR A 96 -18.61 -30.52 -2.77
C THR A 96 -18.70 -29.82 -4.12
N ASN A 97 -18.35 -28.54 -4.20
CA ASN A 97 -18.44 -27.71 -5.40
C ASN A 97 -17.40 -26.57 -5.37
N ALA A 98 -17.25 -25.87 -6.50
CA ALA A 98 -16.27 -24.78 -6.66
C ALA A 98 -16.50 -23.62 -5.68
N LYS A 99 -17.75 -23.26 -5.38
CA LYS A 99 -18.07 -22.18 -4.45
C LYS A 99 -17.60 -22.51 -3.03
N GLU A 100 -17.95 -23.69 -2.52
CA GLU A 100 -17.50 -24.14 -1.20
C GLU A 100 -15.97 -24.26 -1.13
N MET A 101 -15.34 -24.68 -2.22
CA MET A 101 -13.88 -24.72 -2.31
C MET A 101 -13.27 -23.31 -2.28
N ALA A 102 -13.88 -22.33 -2.97
CA ALA A 102 -13.46 -20.93 -2.93
C ALA A 102 -13.62 -20.34 -1.53
N ASP A 103 -14.74 -20.64 -0.84
CA ASP A 103 -14.99 -20.23 0.55
C ASP A 103 -13.90 -20.80 1.48
N ALA A 104 -13.53 -22.07 1.31
CA ALA A 104 -12.48 -22.72 2.08
C ALA A 104 -11.07 -22.15 1.79
N MET A 105 -10.71 -21.98 0.50
CA MET A 105 -9.44 -21.37 0.12
C MET A 105 -9.31 -19.95 0.68
N TYR A 106 -10.35 -19.14 0.54
CA TYR A 106 -10.38 -17.79 1.07
C TYR A 106 -10.15 -17.75 2.58
N ALA A 107 -10.76 -18.65 3.36
CA ALA A 107 -10.54 -18.72 4.81
C ALA A 107 -9.07 -19.01 5.19
N TYR A 108 -8.37 -19.83 4.40
CA TYR A 108 -6.93 -20.04 4.59
C TYR A 108 -6.10 -18.83 4.16
N TYR A 109 -6.49 -18.16 3.07
CA TYR A 109 -5.78 -16.98 2.60
C TYR A 109 -5.91 -15.79 3.54
N SER A 110 -7.12 -15.52 4.04
CA SER A 110 -7.37 -14.41 4.98
C SER A 110 -6.77 -14.62 6.36
N SER A 111 -6.43 -15.86 6.72
CA SER A 111 -5.64 -16.18 7.93
C SER A 111 -4.13 -16.20 7.67
N PHE A 112 -3.67 -15.84 6.47
CA PHE A 112 -2.26 -15.83 6.07
C PHE A 112 -1.58 -17.19 6.29
N SER A 113 -2.34 -18.28 6.16
CA SER A 113 -1.83 -19.64 6.40
C SER A 113 -0.89 -20.07 5.27
N PRO A 114 0.37 -20.46 5.57
CA PRO A 114 1.38 -20.82 4.55
C PRO A 114 1.16 -22.19 3.91
N THR A 115 0.18 -22.95 4.42
CA THR A 115 -0.29 -24.19 3.80
C THR A 115 -1.77 -24.39 4.02
N PHE A 116 -2.44 -25.14 3.15
CA PHE A 116 -3.79 -25.65 3.43
C PHE A 116 -4.01 -27.06 2.87
N GLU A 117 -5.01 -27.75 3.42
CA GLU A 117 -5.57 -29.00 2.91
C GLU A 117 -7.10 -28.91 2.84
N ILE A 118 -7.69 -29.21 1.69
CA ILE A 118 -9.13 -29.24 1.45
C ILE A 118 -9.52 -30.60 0.86
N GLN A 119 -10.58 -31.21 1.40
CA GLN A 119 -11.13 -32.47 0.92
C GLN A 119 -12.34 -32.21 0.02
N TYR A 120 -12.29 -32.60 -1.25
CA TYR A 120 -13.41 -32.51 -2.17
C TYR A 120 -14.14 -33.84 -2.31
N LYS A 121 -15.47 -33.82 -2.23
CA LYS A 121 -16.36 -34.97 -2.47
C LYS A 121 -17.30 -34.67 -3.62
N GLY A 122 -17.10 -35.33 -4.74
CA GLY A 122 -17.90 -35.11 -5.95
C GLY A 122 -17.23 -35.73 -7.18
N SER A 123 -17.87 -35.63 -8.35
CA SER A 123 -17.21 -36.04 -9.60
C SER A 123 -15.93 -35.20 -9.80
N THR A 124 -14.83 -35.87 -10.14
CA THR A 124 -13.52 -35.24 -10.36
C THR A 124 -13.18 -35.08 -11.84
N GLN A 125 -14.13 -35.39 -12.74
CA GLN A 125 -13.94 -35.28 -14.19
C GLN A 125 -13.51 -33.87 -14.63
N ARG A 126 -13.85 -32.84 -13.85
CA ARG A 126 -13.51 -31.44 -14.10
C ARG A 126 -12.73 -30.82 -12.92
N ILE A 127 -11.97 -31.62 -12.17
CA ILE A 127 -11.34 -31.15 -10.93
C ILE A 127 -10.39 -29.97 -11.14
N GLU A 128 -9.64 -29.95 -12.24
CA GLU A 128 -8.76 -28.83 -12.62
C GLU A 128 -9.55 -27.52 -12.73
N GLN A 129 -10.62 -27.51 -13.55
CA GLN A 129 -11.48 -26.34 -13.72
C GLN A 129 -12.18 -25.91 -12.43
N ILE A 130 -12.60 -26.87 -11.59
CA ILE A 130 -13.21 -26.57 -10.28
C ILE A 130 -12.21 -25.87 -9.36
N VAL A 131 -10.95 -26.34 -9.34
CA VAL A 131 -9.87 -25.75 -8.53
C VAL A 131 -9.49 -24.38 -9.06
N GLU A 132 -9.37 -24.21 -10.38
CA GLU A 132 -9.09 -22.91 -11.03
C GLU A 132 -10.21 -21.89 -10.76
N GLU A 133 -11.47 -22.27 -10.97
CA GLU A 133 -12.62 -21.42 -10.66
C GLU A 133 -12.67 -21.05 -9.17
N ALA A 134 -12.37 -22.02 -8.29
CA ALA A 134 -12.34 -21.78 -6.86
C ALA A 134 -11.22 -20.81 -6.45
N TYR A 135 -10.04 -20.98 -7.04
CA TYR A 135 -8.90 -20.10 -6.83
C TYR A 135 -9.22 -18.67 -7.29
N ASP A 136 -9.65 -18.49 -8.53
CA ASP A 136 -10.02 -17.19 -9.10
C ASP A 136 -11.09 -16.48 -8.27
N ASN A 137 -12.10 -17.23 -7.84
CA ASN A 137 -13.16 -16.71 -6.99
C ASN A 137 -12.72 -16.45 -5.55
N ALA A 138 -11.64 -17.05 -5.07
CA ALA A 138 -11.09 -16.78 -3.75
C ALA A 138 -10.23 -15.51 -3.75
N ILE A 139 -9.32 -15.37 -4.73
CA ILE A 139 -8.39 -14.23 -4.80
C ILE A 139 -9.08 -12.90 -5.15
N LYS A 140 -10.22 -12.93 -5.86
CA LYS A 140 -11.00 -11.72 -6.21
C LYS A 140 -11.83 -11.16 -5.06
N ARG A 141 -11.88 -11.84 -3.91
CA ARG A 141 -12.74 -11.42 -2.77
C ARG A 141 -12.13 -10.29 -1.98
N ASP A 142 -10.82 -10.28 -1.88
CA ASP A 142 -10.09 -9.42 -0.97
C ASP A 142 -8.75 -9.04 -1.59
N ASP A 143 -8.73 -7.81 -2.11
CA ASP A 143 -7.56 -7.21 -2.72
C ASP A 143 -6.40 -7.09 -1.71
N TYR A 144 -6.69 -6.90 -0.41
CA TYR A 144 -5.68 -6.80 0.63
C TYR A 144 -4.97 -8.14 0.85
N VAL A 145 -5.72 -9.22 1.00
CA VAL A 145 -5.14 -10.56 1.17
C VAL A 145 -4.34 -10.95 -0.07
N TYR A 146 -4.91 -10.76 -1.26
CA TYR A 146 -4.24 -11.11 -2.50
C TYR A 146 -2.96 -10.30 -2.74
N GLY A 147 -2.98 -9.00 -2.43
CA GLY A 147 -1.81 -8.13 -2.53
C GLY A 147 -0.63 -8.54 -1.63
N HIS A 148 -0.89 -9.36 -0.60
CA HIS A 148 0.16 -9.91 0.26
C HIS A 148 0.66 -11.30 -0.12
N ILE A 149 0.08 -11.96 -1.14
CA ILE A 149 0.58 -13.27 -1.61
C ILE A 149 1.78 -13.02 -2.54
N SER A 150 2.95 -13.50 -2.14
CA SER A 150 4.20 -13.35 -2.92
C SER A 150 4.50 -14.58 -3.78
N LYS A 151 4.11 -15.77 -3.34
CA LYS A 151 4.25 -17.02 -4.10
C LYS A 151 3.10 -17.95 -3.77
N HIS A 152 2.65 -18.71 -4.74
CA HIS A 152 1.58 -19.66 -4.56
C HIS A 152 1.76 -20.92 -5.39
N SER A 153 1.40 -22.07 -4.82
CA SER A 153 1.26 -23.32 -5.54
C SER A 153 0.08 -24.14 -5.03
N ILE A 154 -0.68 -24.71 -5.96
CA ILE A 154 -1.71 -25.70 -5.68
C ILE A 154 -1.29 -27.03 -6.31
N ARG A 155 -1.43 -28.08 -5.49
CA ARG A 155 -1.37 -29.48 -5.90
C ARG A 155 -2.68 -30.15 -5.52
N PHE A 156 -3.17 -31.08 -6.32
CA PHE A 156 -4.26 -31.94 -5.90
C PHE A 156 -4.01 -33.39 -6.30
N GLU A 157 -4.60 -34.29 -5.52
CA GLU A 157 -4.62 -35.74 -5.75
C GLU A 157 -6.06 -36.17 -5.82
N TYR A 158 -6.45 -37.00 -6.79
CA TYR A 158 -7.85 -37.36 -6.95
C TYR A 158 -8.08 -38.80 -7.43
N GLY A 159 -9.19 -39.37 -6.95
CA GLY A 159 -9.82 -40.56 -7.53
C GLY A 159 -11.08 -40.17 -8.28
N ARG A 160 -11.97 -41.12 -8.61
CA ARG A 160 -13.19 -40.83 -9.42
C ARG A 160 -14.24 -39.94 -8.74
N LYS A 161 -14.29 -39.94 -7.40
CA LYS A 161 -15.35 -39.29 -6.61
C LYS A 161 -14.83 -38.39 -5.47
N THR A 162 -13.53 -38.28 -5.34
CA THR A 162 -12.89 -37.57 -4.23
C THR A 162 -11.57 -36.97 -4.71
N ALA A 163 -11.24 -35.79 -4.20
CA ALA A 163 -9.93 -35.17 -4.37
C ALA A 163 -9.44 -34.59 -3.05
N THR A 164 -8.13 -34.50 -2.88
CA THR A 164 -7.49 -33.71 -1.82
C THR A 164 -6.67 -32.61 -2.47
N ILE A 165 -6.93 -31.37 -2.08
CA ILE A 165 -6.30 -30.18 -2.61
C ILE A 165 -5.36 -29.64 -1.54
N TYR A 166 -4.10 -29.45 -1.92
CA TYR A 166 -3.01 -28.94 -1.09
C TYR A 166 -2.57 -27.59 -1.65
N GLY A 167 -2.52 -26.57 -0.80
CA GLY A 167 -1.94 -25.28 -1.13
C GLY A 167 -0.65 -25.05 -0.35
N LYS A 168 0.33 -24.40 -0.98
CA LYS A 168 1.48 -23.78 -0.31
C LYS A 168 1.63 -22.33 -0.79
N GLN A 169 1.82 -21.43 0.15
CA GLN A 169 1.79 -19.98 -0.08
C GLN A 169 2.94 -19.34 0.68
N SER A 170 3.50 -18.30 0.09
CA SER A 170 4.34 -17.34 0.81
C SER A 170 3.62 -16.01 0.81
N TYR A 171 3.69 -15.34 1.95
CA TYR A 171 3.12 -14.02 2.16
C TYR A 171 4.22 -13.02 2.43
N LEU A 172 3.90 -11.75 2.25
CA LEU A 172 4.77 -10.63 2.62
C LEU A 172 4.73 -10.34 4.14
N MET A 173 3.81 -10.99 4.85
CA MET A 173 3.69 -10.93 6.31
C MET A 173 3.48 -12.34 6.87
N THR A 174 3.91 -12.56 8.10
CA THR A 174 3.55 -13.75 8.88
C THR A 174 2.13 -13.61 9.47
N PRO A 175 1.49 -14.71 9.92
CA PRO A 175 0.20 -14.63 10.62
C PRO A 175 0.22 -13.70 11.85
N ASP A 176 1.31 -13.69 12.62
CA ASP A 176 1.44 -12.83 13.80
C ASP A 176 1.54 -11.35 13.41
N GLN A 177 2.27 -11.04 12.33
CA GLN A 177 2.32 -9.70 11.75
C GLN A 177 0.96 -9.27 11.21
N ALA A 178 0.21 -10.17 10.56
CA ALA A 178 -1.15 -9.89 10.10
C ALA A 178 -2.09 -9.55 11.26
N ALA A 179 -2.03 -10.32 12.35
CA ALA A 179 -2.81 -10.06 13.56
C ALA A 179 -2.42 -8.74 14.24
N TYR A 180 -1.13 -8.40 14.27
CA TYR A 180 -0.64 -7.10 14.74
C TYR A 180 -1.25 -5.96 13.93
N VAL A 181 -1.20 -6.06 12.60
CA VAL A 181 -1.76 -5.04 11.69
C VAL A 181 -3.25 -4.89 11.90
N GLU A 182 -3.99 -5.99 11.94
CA GLU A 182 -5.45 -5.98 12.15
C GLU A 182 -5.83 -5.26 13.45
N THR A 183 -5.15 -5.58 14.55
CA THR A 183 -5.42 -4.98 15.87
C THR A 183 -5.13 -3.47 15.87
N ASN A 184 -3.96 -3.06 15.38
CA ASN A 184 -3.56 -1.65 15.39
C ASN A 184 -4.41 -0.81 14.42
N ILE A 185 -4.76 -1.35 13.24
CA ILE A 185 -5.64 -0.65 12.31
C ILE A 185 -7.01 -0.41 12.95
N GLN A 186 -7.58 -1.38 13.70
CA GLN A 186 -8.86 -1.19 14.36
C GLN A 186 -8.85 0.01 15.33
N ASP A 187 -7.79 0.14 16.14
CA ASP A 187 -7.65 1.25 17.08
C ASP A 187 -7.49 2.60 16.35
N ILE A 188 -6.65 2.65 15.31
CA ILE A 188 -6.43 3.86 14.51
C ILE A 188 -7.72 4.28 13.80
N VAL A 189 -8.41 3.34 13.15
CA VAL A 189 -9.67 3.58 12.44
C VAL A 189 -10.76 4.04 13.40
N ALA A 190 -10.85 3.46 14.60
CA ALA A 190 -11.80 3.90 15.61
C ALA A 190 -11.54 5.37 16.03
N SER A 191 -10.27 5.75 16.21
CA SER A 191 -9.88 7.14 16.48
C SER A 191 -10.23 8.07 15.31
N ILE A 192 -9.94 7.69 14.07
CA ILE A 192 -10.31 8.48 12.88
C ILE A 192 -11.82 8.67 12.80
N GLN A 193 -12.59 7.60 13.04
CA GLN A 193 -14.05 7.63 12.94
C GLN A 193 -14.70 8.52 14.01
N GLN A 194 -14.11 8.61 15.21
CA GLN A 194 -14.58 9.53 16.25
C GLN A 194 -14.34 11.01 15.91
N ASN A 195 -13.28 11.30 15.15
CA ASN A 195 -12.83 12.67 14.87
C ASN A 195 -13.23 13.19 13.47
N SER A 196 -13.69 12.31 12.58
CA SER A 196 -14.08 12.66 11.21
C SER A 196 -15.60 12.73 11.05
N LEU A 197 -16.09 13.80 10.44
CA LEU A 197 -17.52 14.10 10.26
C LEU A 197 -18.08 13.57 8.94
N ASN A 198 -17.22 13.33 7.95
CA ASN A 198 -17.62 12.87 6.61
C ASN A 198 -16.54 12.00 5.94
N ASP A 199 -16.86 11.43 4.78
CA ASP A 199 -15.98 10.46 4.11
C ASP A 199 -14.70 11.10 3.53
N ILE A 200 -14.73 12.36 3.08
CA ILE A 200 -13.52 13.05 2.61
C ILE A 200 -12.52 13.25 3.77
N GLU A 201 -13.00 13.59 4.96
CA GLU A 201 -12.14 13.71 6.15
C GLU A 201 -11.55 12.36 6.56
N LYS A 202 -12.32 11.27 6.47
CA LYS A 202 -11.80 9.91 6.73
C LYS A 202 -10.68 9.55 5.76
N VAL A 203 -10.87 9.80 4.46
CA VAL A 203 -9.84 9.51 3.45
C VAL A 203 -8.59 10.36 3.66
N ARG A 204 -8.77 11.65 3.99
CA ARG A 204 -7.64 12.55 4.32
C ARG A 204 -6.89 12.07 5.56
N ALA A 205 -7.61 11.71 6.62
CA ALA A 205 -7.00 11.22 7.84
C ALA A 205 -6.17 9.94 7.63
N VAL A 206 -6.60 9.02 6.75
CA VAL A 206 -5.80 7.85 6.37
C VAL A 206 -4.54 8.26 5.61
N ASN A 207 -4.67 9.14 4.60
CA ASN A 207 -3.53 9.66 3.85
C ASN A 207 -2.50 10.30 4.79
N ASP A 208 -2.96 11.24 5.63
CA ASP A 208 -2.11 12.00 6.54
C ASP A 208 -1.45 11.09 7.57
N PHE A 209 -2.19 10.12 8.10
CA PHE A 209 -1.64 9.14 9.05
C PHE A 209 -0.50 8.34 8.43
N ILE A 210 -0.69 7.78 7.23
CA ILE A 210 0.32 6.95 6.59
C ILE A 210 1.54 7.79 6.23
N VAL A 211 1.33 8.92 5.55
CA VAL A 211 2.39 9.80 5.07
C VAL A 211 3.20 10.39 6.22
N ALA A 212 2.56 10.84 7.30
CA ALA A 212 3.26 11.49 8.40
C ALA A 212 4.06 10.51 9.29
N ASN A 213 3.82 9.20 9.17
CA ASN A 213 4.39 8.17 10.04
C ASN A 213 5.18 7.10 9.28
N THR A 214 5.50 7.31 8.00
CA THR A 214 6.26 6.34 7.20
C THR A 214 7.31 7.06 6.38
N ALA A 215 8.48 6.45 6.23
CA ALA A 215 9.48 6.85 5.25
C ALA A 215 9.50 5.89 4.06
N TYR A 216 9.59 6.44 2.84
CA TYR A 216 9.77 5.61 1.64
C TYR A 216 11.17 4.98 1.63
N THR A 217 11.25 3.66 1.85
CA THR A 217 12.52 2.93 1.95
C THR A 217 12.35 1.42 1.71
N ASP A 218 13.37 0.79 1.14
CA ASP A 218 13.50 -0.66 1.04
C ASP A 218 14.40 -1.27 2.13
N GLN A 219 15.02 -0.42 2.96
CA GLN A 219 15.91 -0.82 4.06
C GLN A 219 15.10 -1.11 5.33
N THR A 220 14.39 -2.25 5.33
CA THR A 220 13.49 -2.67 6.42
C THR A 220 13.83 -4.06 6.94
N SER A 221 13.38 -4.38 8.17
CA SER A 221 13.60 -5.71 8.77
C SER A 221 12.63 -6.75 8.22
N SER A 222 11.38 -6.33 7.99
CA SER A 222 10.35 -7.12 7.30
C SER A 222 10.28 -6.75 5.82
N SER A 223 9.44 -7.44 5.05
CA SER A 223 9.26 -7.12 3.62
C SER A 223 8.75 -5.68 3.44
N PRO A 224 9.47 -4.77 2.74
CA PRO A 224 9.07 -3.37 2.57
C PRO A 224 7.75 -3.21 1.79
N HIS A 225 7.33 -4.28 1.12
CA HIS A 225 6.07 -4.40 0.37
C HIS A 225 4.84 -4.72 1.23
N SER A 226 4.99 -4.90 2.55
CA SER A 226 3.89 -5.33 3.42
C SER A 226 3.26 -4.16 4.19
N ALA A 227 1.96 -4.24 4.46
CA ALA A 227 1.28 -3.27 5.34
C ALA A 227 1.83 -3.29 6.78
N TYR A 228 2.39 -4.42 7.23
CA TYR A 228 3.04 -4.53 8.54
C TYR A 228 4.23 -3.60 8.66
N THR A 229 5.11 -3.60 7.65
CA THR A 229 6.36 -2.81 7.68
C THR A 229 6.05 -1.32 7.72
N VAL A 230 5.09 -0.86 6.91
CA VAL A 230 4.62 0.53 6.91
C VAL A 230 4.08 0.92 8.28
N LEU A 231 3.25 0.07 8.89
CA LEU A 231 2.59 0.39 10.16
C LEU A 231 3.50 0.26 11.39
N ALA A 232 4.35 -0.77 11.44
CA ALA A 232 5.11 -1.15 12.64
C ALA A 232 6.57 -0.67 12.59
N GLU A 233 7.18 -0.67 11.41
CA GLU A 233 8.58 -0.27 11.22
C GLU A 233 8.70 1.16 10.67
N HIS A 234 7.58 1.82 10.36
CA HIS A 234 7.53 3.19 9.81
C HIS A 234 8.34 3.32 8.51
N GLY A 235 8.41 2.23 7.73
CA GLY A 235 9.14 2.20 6.46
C GLY A 235 8.49 1.26 5.46
N GLY A 236 8.60 1.57 4.18
CA GLY A 236 8.16 0.66 3.13
C GLY A 236 8.17 1.27 1.74
N VAL A 237 7.66 0.52 0.78
CA VAL A 237 7.51 0.94 -0.62
C VAL A 237 6.04 0.96 -1.04
N CYS A 238 5.76 1.41 -2.26
CA CYS A 238 4.43 1.76 -2.75
C CYS A 238 3.32 0.75 -2.45
N GLN A 239 3.65 -0.53 -2.58
CA GLN A 239 2.73 -1.62 -2.27
C GLN A 239 2.30 -1.67 -0.80
N GLY A 240 3.24 -1.52 0.14
CA GLY A 240 2.92 -1.52 1.57
C GLY A 240 2.01 -0.35 1.92
N TYR A 241 2.28 0.82 1.35
CA TYR A 241 1.47 2.04 1.50
C TYR A 241 0.04 1.82 0.98
N ALA A 242 -0.09 1.32 -0.25
CA ALA A 242 -1.37 1.07 -0.89
C ALA A 242 -2.20 -0.01 -0.19
N LEU A 243 -1.55 -1.06 0.36
CA LEU A 243 -2.24 -2.12 1.11
C LEU A 243 -2.70 -1.64 2.48
N LEU A 244 -1.89 -0.86 3.19
CA LEU A 244 -2.29 -0.27 4.47
C LEU A 244 -3.47 0.70 4.28
N ALA A 245 -3.37 1.60 3.30
CA ALA A 245 -4.44 2.54 2.97
C ALA A 245 -5.73 1.80 2.58
N HIS A 246 -5.64 0.77 1.73
CA HIS A 246 -6.78 -0.07 1.36
C HIS A 246 -7.51 -0.64 2.59
N SER A 247 -6.78 -1.26 3.51
CA SER A 247 -7.37 -1.90 4.71
C SER A 247 -8.03 -0.88 5.64
N MET A 248 -7.35 0.24 5.91
CA MET A 248 -7.89 1.31 6.76
C MET A 248 -9.19 1.90 6.18
N LEU A 249 -9.19 2.19 4.88
CA LEU A 249 -10.34 2.79 4.18
C LEU A 249 -11.54 1.84 4.11
N GLN A 250 -11.32 0.56 3.81
CA GLN A 250 -12.38 -0.45 3.83
C GLN A 250 -13.04 -0.55 5.21
N LYS A 251 -12.25 -0.53 6.29
CA LYS A 251 -12.78 -0.55 7.68
C LYS A 251 -13.51 0.73 8.06
N LEU A 252 -13.17 1.86 7.45
CA LEU A 252 -13.89 3.13 7.56
C LEU A 252 -15.19 3.17 6.74
N GLY A 253 -15.52 2.08 6.03
CA GLY A 253 -16.70 1.96 5.18
C GLY A 253 -16.54 2.61 3.79
N ILE A 254 -15.31 2.92 3.38
CA ILE A 254 -15.01 3.54 2.09
C ILE A 254 -14.69 2.45 1.07
N GLU A 255 -15.54 2.35 0.04
CA GLU A 255 -15.32 1.43 -1.08
C GLU A 255 -13.99 1.75 -1.76
N THR A 256 -13.05 0.81 -1.72
CA THR A 256 -11.67 0.99 -2.19
C THR A 256 -11.25 -0.17 -3.10
N LYS A 257 -10.44 0.13 -4.12
CA LYS A 257 -9.79 -0.87 -4.99
C LYS A 257 -8.29 -0.71 -4.91
N TYR A 258 -7.58 -1.83 -4.89
CA TYR A 258 -6.13 -1.87 -5.04
C TYR A 258 -5.76 -1.90 -6.51
N ILE A 259 -4.86 -1.01 -6.95
CA ILE A 259 -4.38 -0.95 -8.32
C ILE A 259 -2.92 -1.35 -8.37
N VAL A 260 -2.58 -2.13 -9.38
CA VAL A 260 -1.20 -2.33 -9.84
C VAL A 260 -1.06 -1.75 -11.24
N GLY A 261 0.04 -1.03 -11.46
CA GLY A 261 0.38 -0.42 -12.72
C GLY A 261 1.87 -0.10 -12.76
N TYR A 262 2.22 0.99 -13.44
CA TYR A 262 3.60 1.43 -13.63
C TYR A 262 3.73 2.93 -13.48
N VAL A 263 4.90 3.35 -13.02
CA VAL A 263 5.44 4.70 -13.22
C VAL A 263 6.67 4.55 -14.09
N GLY A 264 6.65 5.10 -15.30
CA GLY A 264 7.71 4.86 -16.27
C GLY A 264 7.84 3.36 -16.59
N GLN A 265 8.94 2.73 -16.12
CA GLN A 265 9.18 1.28 -16.27
C GLN A 265 9.11 0.51 -14.95
N GLU A 266 8.90 1.21 -13.83
CA GLU A 266 8.87 0.60 -12.50
C GLU A 266 7.43 0.21 -12.14
N GLY A 267 7.27 -1.00 -11.62
CA GLY A 267 5.97 -1.46 -11.11
C GLY A 267 5.56 -0.61 -9.91
N HIS A 268 4.30 -0.18 -9.89
CA HIS A 268 3.77 0.70 -8.86
C HIS A 268 2.39 0.26 -8.40
N ALA A 269 2.02 0.62 -7.18
CA ALA A 269 0.74 0.27 -6.59
C ALA A 269 0.14 1.45 -5.81
N TRP A 270 -1.17 1.63 -5.95
CA TRP A 270 -1.93 2.72 -5.32
C TRP A 270 -3.40 2.31 -5.17
N ASN A 271 -4.29 3.24 -4.79
CA ASN A 271 -5.71 2.95 -4.57
C ASN A 271 -6.66 3.76 -5.46
N LEU A 272 -7.83 3.19 -5.72
CA LEU A 272 -9.03 3.92 -6.11
C LEU A 272 -9.98 3.94 -4.92
N VAL A 273 -10.57 5.10 -4.63
CA VAL A 273 -11.52 5.28 -3.52
C VAL A 273 -12.82 5.88 -4.05
N LYS A 274 -13.95 5.45 -3.49
CA LYS A 274 -15.28 5.90 -3.92
C LYS A 274 -15.89 6.85 -2.90
N LEU A 275 -16.14 8.09 -3.33
CA LEU A 275 -16.79 9.13 -2.55
C LEU A 275 -17.98 9.69 -3.32
N ASP A 276 -19.15 9.79 -2.68
CA ASP A 276 -20.39 10.28 -3.29
C ASP A 276 -20.73 9.60 -4.63
N GLY A 277 -20.46 8.30 -4.73
CA GLY A 277 -20.71 7.49 -5.94
C GLY A 277 -19.71 7.71 -7.08
N GLN A 278 -18.69 8.54 -6.89
CA GLN A 278 -17.62 8.78 -7.86
C GLN A 278 -16.31 8.15 -7.40
N TRP A 279 -15.53 7.62 -8.35
CA TRP A 279 -14.21 7.06 -8.09
C TRP A 279 -13.13 8.13 -8.24
N TYR A 280 -12.09 8.03 -7.41
CA TYR A 280 -10.91 8.90 -7.41
C TYR A 280 -9.66 8.09 -7.11
N HIS A 281 -8.54 8.47 -7.72
CA HIS A 281 -7.24 7.91 -7.40
C HIS A 281 -6.69 8.50 -6.11
N LEU A 282 -6.08 7.64 -5.30
CA LEU A 282 -5.34 8.00 -4.09
C LEU A 282 -3.99 7.27 -4.12
N ASP A 283 -2.91 8.04 -4.18
CA ASP A 283 -1.55 7.51 -4.04
C ASP A 283 -0.87 8.12 -2.82
N THR A 284 -0.90 7.35 -1.73
CA THR A 284 -0.24 7.74 -0.47
C THR A 284 1.27 7.77 -0.58
N THR A 285 1.87 7.06 -1.56
CA THR A 285 3.31 7.05 -1.79
C THR A 285 3.78 8.35 -2.41
N TRP A 286 3.06 8.86 -3.42
CA TRP A 286 3.42 10.13 -4.07
C TRP A 286 2.96 11.36 -3.30
N ASN A 287 2.09 11.16 -2.31
CA ASN A 287 1.78 12.16 -1.29
C ASN A 287 2.83 12.21 -0.17
N ASP A 288 3.74 11.22 -0.09
CA ASP A 288 4.85 11.19 0.85
C ASP A 288 6.05 12.02 0.34
N PRO A 289 6.41 13.13 1.02
CA PRO A 289 7.47 14.00 0.57
C PRO A 289 8.86 13.38 0.75
N VAL A 290 9.60 13.24 -0.36
CA VAL A 290 11.04 12.89 -0.33
C VAL A 290 11.90 14.14 -0.53
N PRO A 291 12.97 14.37 0.26
CA PRO A 291 13.37 13.59 1.44
C PRO A 291 12.36 13.71 2.58
N ASP A 292 12.21 12.62 3.34
CA ASP A 292 11.24 12.52 4.43
C ASP A 292 11.44 13.65 5.46
N ARG A 293 10.31 14.22 5.88
CA ARG A 293 10.23 15.27 6.88
C ARG A 293 9.12 14.89 7.84
N LYS A 294 9.48 14.63 9.10
CA LYS A 294 8.53 14.23 10.13
C LYS A 294 7.28 15.14 10.15
N GLY A 295 6.11 14.55 9.95
CA GLY A 295 4.82 15.26 9.98
C GLY A 295 4.47 16.04 8.70
N ALA A 296 5.32 15.99 7.67
CA ALA A 296 5.04 16.62 6.39
C ALA A 296 4.10 15.74 5.55
N VAL A 297 3.10 16.36 4.93
CA VAL A 297 2.15 15.69 4.04
C VAL A 297 1.98 16.52 2.77
N ARG A 298 1.78 15.86 1.63
CA ARG A 298 1.35 16.46 0.37
C ARG A 298 0.00 15.89 -0.08
N TYR A 299 -0.66 16.58 -1.00
CA TYR A 299 -1.94 16.14 -1.55
C TYR A 299 -1.97 16.12 -3.08
N GLN A 300 -0.80 16.08 -3.73
CA GLN A 300 -0.67 16.10 -5.19
C GLN A 300 -1.43 14.95 -5.89
N TYR A 301 -1.46 13.76 -5.28
CA TYR A 301 -2.17 12.56 -5.77
C TYR A 301 -3.31 12.16 -4.82
N PHE A 302 -3.87 13.13 -4.11
CA PHE A 302 -5.03 12.94 -3.25
C PHE A 302 -6.34 13.19 -4.03
N LEU A 303 -7.10 12.13 -4.26
CA LEU A 303 -8.42 12.14 -4.89
C LEU A 303 -8.46 12.73 -6.31
N VAL A 304 -7.53 12.27 -7.14
CA VAL A 304 -7.37 12.78 -8.52
C VAL A 304 -8.17 11.96 -9.54
N ASP A 305 -8.47 12.56 -10.69
CA ASP A 305 -9.13 11.87 -11.80
C ASP A 305 -8.13 11.09 -12.70
N ASP A 306 -8.65 10.16 -13.51
CA ASP A 306 -7.91 9.32 -14.46
C ASP A 306 -6.94 10.17 -15.30
N ARG A 307 -7.36 11.35 -15.77
CA ARG A 307 -6.53 12.22 -16.63
C ARG A 307 -5.35 12.82 -15.88
N THR A 308 -5.51 13.11 -14.59
CA THR A 308 -4.41 13.60 -13.76
C THR A 308 -3.45 12.48 -13.46
N MET A 309 -3.96 11.30 -13.10
CA MET A 309 -3.17 10.10 -12.81
C MET A 309 -2.38 9.63 -14.04
N ALA A 310 -3.00 9.62 -15.22
CA ALA A 310 -2.40 9.14 -16.47
C ALA A 310 -1.26 10.02 -17.02
N LYS A 311 -0.89 11.12 -16.36
CA LYS A 311 0.25 11.96 -16.76
C LYS A 311 1.59 11.26 -16.54
N ASP A 312 1.66 10.41 -15.53
CA ASP A 312 2.88 9.75 -15.06
C ASP A 312 2.65 8.30 -14.63
N HIS A 313 1.41 7.91 -14.30
CA HIS A 313 1.02 6.54 -14.03
C HIS A 313 0.40 5.86 -15.25
N THR A 314 0.61 4.55 -15.39
CA THR A 314 -0.04 3.71 -16.40
C THR A 314 -0.64 2.47 -15.74
N TRP A 315 -1.89 2.13 -16.09
CA TRP A 315 -2.57 0.90 -15.67
C TRP A 315 -3.48 0.39 -16.78
N ILE A 316 -3.94 -0.86 -16.66
CA ILE A 316 -4.95 -1.42 -17.57
C ILE A 316 -6.31 -0.87 -17.13
N ALA A 317 -6.76 0.22 -17.77
CA ALA A 317 -7.94 0.97 -17.34
C ALA A 317 -9.23 0.14 -17.35
N GLU A 318 -9.33 -0.85 -18.23
CA GLU A 318 -10.49 -1.74 -18.36
C GLU A 318 -10.71 -2.63 -17.13
N ASP A 319 -9.67 -2.85 -16.33
CA ASP A 319 -9.72 -3.69 -15.13
C ASP A 319 -10.33 -2.97 -13.92
N TYR A 320 -10.57 -1.65 -14.00
CA TYR A 320 -10.95 -0.82 -12.87
C TYR A 320 -12.10 0.16 -13.21
N PRO A 321 -12.86 0.64 -12.21
CA PRO A 321 -13.83 1.72 -12.40
C PRO A 321 -13.15 3.01 -12.86
N LYS A 322 -13.83 3.79 -13.70
CA LYS A 322 -13.32 5.08 -14.20
C LYS A 322 -13.44 6.17 -13.14
N ALA A 323 -12.38 6.94 -12.93
CA ALA A 323 -12.37 8.14 -12.12
C ALA A 323 -12.40 9.39 -13.01
N THR A 324 -13.55 10.03 -13.17
CA THR A 324 -13.70 11.19 -14.09
C THR A 324 -14.02 12.51 -13.38
N SER A 325 -14.36 12.44 -12.09
CA SER A 325 -14.75 13.61 -11.30
C SER A 325 -13.53 14.41 -10.86
N THR A 326 -13.61 15.74 -10.99
CA THR A 326 -12.57 16.69 -10.55
C THR A 326 -12.96 17.43 -9.27
N LYS A 327 -13.94 16.91 -8.52
CA LYS A 327 -14.55 17.59 -7.35
C LYS A 327 -13.51 18.04 -6.32
N TYR A 328 -12.45 17.26 -6.14
CA TYR A 328 -11.44 17.46 -5.09
C TYR A 328 -10.12 18.06 -5.60
N ASN A 329 -10.06 18.55 -6.85
CA ASN A 329 -8.83 19.07 -7.45
C ASN A 329 -8.21 20.26 -6.71
N TYR A 330 -8.95 20.91 -5.81
CA TYR A 330 -8.44 21.99 -4.96
C TYR A 330 -7.37 21.52 -3.95
N PHE A 331 -7.19 20.21 -3.76
CA PHE A 331 -6.11 19.65 -2.96
C PHE A 331 -4.76 19.55 -3.70
N HIS A 332 -4.76 19.48 -5.04
CA HIS A 332 -3.58 19.05 -5.82
C HIS A 332 -2.32 19.90 -5.61
N ASN A 333 -2.47 21.17 -5.25
CA ASN A 333 -1.35 22.11 -5.07
C ASN A 333 -1.03 22.37 -3.59
N ILE A 334 -1.53 21.54 -2.69
CA ILE A 334 -1.35 21.70 -1.25
C ILE A 334 -0.22 20.78 -0.79
N ASP A 335 0.91 21.42 -0.50
CA ASP A 335 2.09 20.78 0.06
C ASP A 335 2.43 21.38 1.43
N PHE A 336 2.86 20.52 2.35
CA PHE A 336 3.33 20.91 3.69
C PHE A 336 2.38 21.86 4.46
N PRO A 337 1.06 21.57 4.51
CA PRO A 337 0.13 22.51 5.10
C PRO A 337 0.19 22.54 6.63
N ALA A 338 -0.18 23.68 7.19
CA ALA A 338 -0.57 23.78 8.60
C ALA A 338 -2.10 23.73 8.73
N GLN A 339 -2.62 22.86 9.59
CA GLN A 339 -4.07 22.76 9.84
C GLN A 339 -4.46 23.51 11.13
N VAL A 340 -5.53 24.31 11.05
CA VAL A 340 -6.17 24.96 12.20
C VAL A 340 -7.67 24.66 12.14
N GLY A 341 -8.13 23.72 12.96
CA GLY A 341 -9.52 23.26 12.92
C GLY A 341 -9.89 22.74 11.53
N GLN A 342 -10.82 23.42 10.85
CA GLN A 342 -11.32 23.08 9.51
C GLN A 342 -10.69 23.91 8.39
N GLN A 343 -9.52 24.50 8.66
CA GLN A 343 -8.78 25.33 7.72
C GLN A 343 -7.39 24.74 7.50
N ILE A 344 -6.97 24.70 6.24
CA ILE A 344 -5.62 24.32 5.83
C ILE A 344 -4.91 25.57 5.30
N PHE A 345 -3.75 25.89 5.85
CA PHE A 345 -2.89 26.98 5.40
C PHE A 345 -1.71 26.42 4.62
N TYR A 346 -1.51 26.93 3.41
CA TYR A 346 -0.53 26.37 2.48
C TYR A 346 0.07 27.44 1.57
N SER A 347 1.17 27.08 0.93
CA SER A 347 1.86 27.90 -0.07
C SER A 347 1.30 27.58 -1.46
N ASP A 348 0.62 28.52 -2.10
CA ASP A 348 0.09 28.27 -3.44
C ASP A 348 1.19 28.47 -4.49
N VAL A 349 1.74 27.35 -4.99
CA VAL A 349 2.80 27.34 -6.01
C VAL A 349 2.38 28.03 -7.32
N THR A 350 1.08 28.14 -7.60
CA THR A 350 0.56 28.77 -8.81
C THR A 350 0.43 30.29 -8.69
N ASP A 351 0.43 30.84 -7.46
CA ASP A 351 0.48 32.28 -7.17
C ASP A 351 1.78 32.65 -6.42
N ASP A 352 2.93 32.19 -6.95
CA ASP A 352 4.29 32.48 -6.45
C ASP A 352 4.50 32.14 -4.95
N ASN A 353 3.98 30.99 -4.50
CA ASN A 353 4.09 30.51 -3.12
C ASN A 353 3.48 31.46 -2.07
N LYS A 354 2.49 32.27 -2.45
CA LYS A 354 1.78 33.11 -1.49
C LYS A 354 0.99 32.27 -0.49
N LEU A 355 0.73 32.86 0.68
CA LEU A 355 -0.03 32.20 1.74
C LEU A 355 -1.53 32.16 1.42
N TYR A 356 -2.08 30.96 1.34
CA TYR A 356 -3.50 30.68 1.13
C TYR A 356 -4.09 29.89 2.29
N MET A 357 -5.41 29.94 2.42
CA MET A 357 -6.22 29.12 3.32
C MET A 357 -7.29 28.40 2.51
N LEU A 358 -7.39 27.08 2.66
CA LEU A 358 -8.48 26.23 2.18
C LEU A 358 -9.46 25.97 3.33
N ASP A 359 -10.74 26.31 3.13
CA ASP A 359 -11.82 25.90 4.01
C ASP A 359 -12.28 24.48 3.63
N LEU A 360 -12.03 23.53 4.52
CA LEU A 360 -12.32 22.10 4.31
C LEU A 360 -13.82 21.80 4.22
N LYS A 361 -14.70 22.67 4.74
CA LYS A 361 -16.15 22.47 4.65
C LYS A 361 -16.68 22.83 3.27
N THR A 362 -16.10 23.86 2.65
CA THR A 362 -16.61 24.42 1.39
C THR A 362 -15.76 24.04 0.18
N GLY A 363 -14.51 23.61 0.40
CA GLY A 363 -13.52 23.40 -0.66
C GLY A 363 -13.03 24.70 -1.30
N GLN A 364 -13.26 25.85 -0.66
CA GLN A 364 -12.88 27.16 -1.20
C GLN A 364 -11.55 27.62 -0.62
N SER A 365 -10.67 28.07 -1.50
CA SER A 365 -9.40 28.70 -1.11
C SER A 365 -9.48 30.22 -1.18
N MET A 366 -8.80 30.89 -0.25
CA MET A 366 -8.61 32.34 -0.26
C MET A 366 -7.16 32.70 0.06
N ARG A 367 -6.66 33.77 -0.55
CA ARG A 367 -5.34 34.31 -0.23
C ARG A 367 -5.38 35.07 1.09
N ILE A 368 -4.47 34.73 1.99
CA ILE A 368 -4.35 35.32 3.33
C ILE A 368 -3.29 36.43 3.36
N SER A 369 -2.18 36.25 2.64
CA SER A 369 -1.13 37.27 2.53
C SER A 369 -0.51 37.29 1.14
N ASN A 370 0.05 38.45 0.75
CA ASN A 370 0.90 38.57 -0.44
C ASN A 370 2.35 38.12 -0.18
N SER A 371 2.68 37.74 1.06
CA SER A 371 3.97 37.19 1.42
C SER A 371 4.13 35.77 0.87
N ARG A 372 5.31 35.50 0.30
CA ARG A 372 5.73 34.17 -0.13
C ARG A 372 6.06 33.35 1.11
N ALA A 373 5.14 32.50 1.53
CA ALA A 373 5.25 31.76 2.78
C ALA A 373 5.70 30.34 2.51
N GLN A 374 6.66 29.81 3.28
CA GLN A 374 7.06 28.41 3.25
C GLN A 374 7.34 27.92 4.68
N TYR A 375 7.43 26.61 4.89
CA TYR A 375 7.62 26.01 6.22
C TYR A 375 6.57 26.51 7.24
N ILE A 376 5.30 26.47 6.84
CA ILE A 376 4.22 27.05 7.62
C ILE A 376 3.92 26.12 8.81
N VAL A 377 3.89 26.68 10.02
CA VAL A 377 3.48 25.96 11.23
C VAL A 377 2.49 26.80 12.03
N TYR A 378 1.57 26.15 12.73
CA TYR A 378 0.61 26.83 13.60
C TYR A 378 0.93 26.57 15.08
N ALA A 379 0.97 27.63 15.88
CA ALA A 379 1.07 27.56 17.33
C ALA A 379 0.59 28.84 18.01
N ASP A 380 0.06 28.72 19.24
CA ASP A 380 -0.38 29.85 20.08
C ASP A 380 -1.27 30.89 19.35
N GLY A 381 -2.14 30.43 18.44
CA GLY A 381 -3.02 31.33 17.69
C GLY A 381 -2.36 32.06 16.51
N TRP A 382 -1.10 31.74 16.18
CA TRP A 382 -0.34 32.33 15.08
C TRP A 382 0.12 31.26 14.08
N LEU A 383 0.17 31.65 12.81
CA LEU A 383 0.94 30.96 11.79
C LEU A 383 2.35 31.55 11.78
N TYR A 384 3.36 30.70 11.83
CA TYR A 384 4.77 31.06 11.65
C TYR A 384 5.25 30.48 10.34
N PHE A 385 6.05 31.24 9.60
CA PHE A 385 6.56 30.82 8.30
C PHE A 385 7.84 31.55 7.92
N SER A 386 8.61 30.97 7.01
CA SER A 386 9.72 31.63 6.33
C SER A 386 9.18 32.54 5.23
N ASN A 387 9.37 33.86 5.37
CA ASN A 387 8.89 34.84 4.41
C ASN A 387 9.92 35.11 3.31
N TYR A 388 9.75 34.43 2.18
CA TYR A 388 10.62 34.55 1.01
C TYR A 388 10.41 35.85 0.19
N SER A 389 9.40 36.67 0.51
CA SER A 389 9.32 38.04 -0.01
C SER A 389 10.37 38.96 0.63
N HIS A 390 10.92 38.55 1.77
CA HIS A 390 11.85 39.34 2.57
C HIS A 390 13.15 38.60 2.88
N GLY A 391 13.57 37.62 2.07
CA GLY A 391 14.82 36.90 2.31
C GLY A 391 14.72 35.77 3.34
N ALA A 392 13.57 35.08 3.35
CA ALA A 392 13.26 33.94 4.21
C ALA A 392 13.24 34.26 5.72
N TYR A 393 12.91 35.51 6.07
CA TYR A 393 12.81 35.95 7.46
C TYR A 393 11.67 35.25 8.20
N LEU A 394 11.90 34.87 9.46
CA LEU A 394 10.87 34.32 10.33
C LEU A 394 9.77 35.36 10.53
N THR A 395 8.58 35.05 10.06
CA THR A 395 7.39 35.92 10.13
C THR A 395 6.27 35.17 10.82
N LYS A 396 5.44 35.90 11.59
CA LYS A 396 4.16 35.38 12.08
C LYS A 396 2.99 36.18 11.54
N ILE A 397 1.83 35.55 11.41
CA ILE A 397 0.56 36.17 11.00
C ILE A 397 -0.61 35.45 11.68
N ARG A 398 -1.72 36.14 11.94
CA ARG A 398 -2.93 35.47 12.43
C ARG A 398 -3.59 34.66 11.30
N PRO A 399 -4.35 33.60 11.63
CA PRO A 399 -5.12 32.84 10.63
C PRO A 399 -6.07 33.69 9.76
N ASP A 400 -6.54 34.84 10.27
CA ASP A 400 -7.38 35.79 9.52
C ASP A 400 -6.60 36.74 8.60
N GLY A 401 -5.26 36.63 8.55
CA GLY A 401 -4.38 37.48 7.76
C GLY A 401 -3.96 38.79 8.45
N SER A 402 -4.42 39.06 9.67
CA SER A 402 -4.05 40.27 10.40
C SER A 402 -2.75 40.09 11.20
N GLY A 403 -2.11 41.22 11.53
CA GLY A 403 -0.98 41.26 12.46
C GLY A 403 0.31 40.64 11.94
N GLU A 404 0.54 40.63 10.62
CA GLU A 404 1.78 40.12 10.04
C GLU A 404 3.01 40.87 10.62
N GLN A 405 3.96 40.12 11.19
CA GLN A 405 5.13 40.66 11.88
C GLN A 405 6.37 39.81 11.64
N ILE A 406 7.46 40.46 11.22
CA ILE A 406 8.80 39.86 11.14
C ILE A 406 9.38 39.73 12.56
N LEU A 407 9.82 38.52 12.93
CA LEU A 407 10.37 38.17 14.25
C LEU A 407 11.90 38.15 14.26
N ASN A 408 12.54 37.75 13.16
CA ASN A 408 13.99 37.84 12.97
C ASN A 408 14.31 38.32 11.55
N ARG A 409 15.57 38.66 11.27
CA ARG A 409 16.04 39.02 9.91
C ARG A 409 17.17 38.11 9.46
N GLU A 410 16.96 36.81 9.66
CA GLU A 410 17.89 35.76 9.27
C GLU A 410 17.18 34.81 8.30
N ASP A 411 17.91 34.24 7.34
CA ASP A 411 17.39 33.19 6.46
C ASP A 411 16.99 31.98 7.32
N THR A 412 15.67 31.77 7.44
CA THR A 412 15.05 30.83 8.37
C THR A 412 14.38 29.70 7.60
N ARG A 413 14.59 28.45 8.03
CA ARG A 413 14.15 27.21 7.36
C ARG A 413 13.68 26.17 8.37
N ASP A 414 13.03 25.11 7.89
CA ASP A 414 12.74 23.89 8.66
C ASP A 414 12.04 24.16 10.00
N LEU A 415 10.98 24.98 9.96
CA LEU A 415 10.19 25.31 11.15
C LEU A 415 9.44 24.08 11.65
N PHE A 416 9.46 23.85 12.97
CA PHE A 416 8.61 22.87 13.64
C PHE A 416 8.31 23.27 15.09
N VAL A 417 7.20 22.78 15.64
CA VAL A 417 6.77 23.08 17.01
C VAL A 417 6.93 21.84 17.88
N LYS A 418 7.58 22.00 19.03
CA LYS A 418 7.75 20.90 20.00
C LYS A 418 7.89 21.46 21.42
N ASP A 419 7.19 20.84 22.38
CA ASP A 419 7.31 21.14 23.82
C ASP A 419 7.12 22.63 24.17
N GLY A 420 6.22 23.33 23.48
CA GLY A 420 5.96 24.76 23.68
C GLY A 420 7.01 25.71 23.08
N TYR A 421 7.90 25.20 22.22
CA TYR A 421 8.88 25.98 21.50
C TYR A 421 8.67 25.87 20.00
N LEU A 422 8.92 26.99 19.30
CA LEU A 422 9.14 27.01 17.87
C LEU A 422 10.62 26.80 17.61
N TYR A 423 10.96 25.74 16.89
CA TYR A 423 12.29 25.44 16.39
C TYR A 423 12.39 25.88 14.93
N PHE A 424 13.59 26.34 14.54
CA PHE A 424 13.89 26.78 13.18
C PHE A 424 15.40 26.77 12.94
N THR A 425 15.80 26.63 11.68
CA THR A 425 17.20 26.57 11.26
C THR A 425 17.62 27.86 10.58
N THR A 426 18.76 28.42 10.99
CA THR A 426 19.46 29.53 10.32
C THR A 426 20.86 29.07 9.89
N ASP A 427 21.91 29.58 10.52
CA ASP A 427 23.27 29.02 10.59
C ASP A 427 23.39 27.79 11.52
N GLY A 428 22.32 27.46 12.23
CA GLY A 428 22.18 26.29 13.09
C GLY A 428 20.75 26.18 13.63
N LEU A 429 20.44 25.12 14.37
CA LEU A 429 19.13 24.94 14.99
C LEU A 429 18.96 25.94 16.14
N LYS A 430 17.94 26.79 16.05
CA LYS A 430 17.53 27.77 17.06
C LYS A 430 16.12 27.43 17.55
N LYS A 431 15.74 28.00 18.70
CA LYS A 431 14.38 27.91 19.22
C LYS A 431 13.94 29.19 19.90
N MET A 432 12.64 29.46 19.89
CA MET A 432 12.01 30.52 20.67
C MET A 432 10.80 29.96 21.43
N ALA A 433 10.54 30.51 22.63
CA ALA A 433 9.33 30.19 23.37
C ALA A 433 8.12 30.73 22.62
N LEU A 434 7.05 29.92 22.59
CA LEU A 434 5.76 30.29 22.01
C LEU A 434 4.92 31.06 23.01
#